data_AF-A0A6G8DAK4-F1
#
_entry.id   AF-A0A6G8DAK4-F1
#
_cell.length_a   1.000
_cell.length_b   1.000
_cell.length_c   1.000
_cell.angle_alpha   90.00
_cell.angle_beta   90.00
_cell.angle_gamma   90.00
#
_symmetry.space_group_name_H-M   'P 1'
#
loop_
_entity.id
_entity.type
_entity.pdbx_description
1 polymer ?
#
loop_
_entity_poly.entity_id
_entity_poly.type
_entity_poly.pdbx_seq_one_letter_code
_entity_poly.pdbx_strand_id
1 'polypeptide(L)'
;MAVKNQYQDLLRSKVVSAISQANAAAGFSHQGVKGTVLELLVSQLFTPLLPADVGVGTGQIIDSYSGKLSGQIDIILYNKAILPPILMDEKVGIFPIESVLYTIEVKTTLNATELKMAHDSAKNLAQNFSYRPGLKGEDGKEKHHTIEKVRSVVFALHSDLSGNKLNEAERYRKLYGEDAAHIRAICVAGKEYWYDNGNYWIGFKDGQDFDEILAFIGGVTNTYREVSTSRGQPCLGHYVIPEARGFITTKSKNVPSVALTCENCGIEGKMTPNIGPMDITINGAISSKEPCPNCEGKMSSKNGTYVFKNGKLVDSKLG
;
A
#
# COMPACT_ATOMS: atom_id res chain seq x y z
N MET A 1 -33.84 -16.68 -5.86
CA MET A 1 -33.30 -16.74 -4.49
C MET A 1 -31.95 -17.42 -4.56
N ALA A 2 -30.90 -16.80 -4.03
CA ALA A 2 -29.59 -17.43 -3.97
C ALA A 2 -29.71 -18.74 -3.17
N VAL A 3 -29.13 -19.82 -3.68
CA VAL A 3 -29.10 -21.13 -3.02
C VAL A 3 -28.32 -20.98 -1.71
N LYS A 4 -28.83 -21.59 -0.64
CA LYS A 4 -28.19 -21.61 0.67
C LYS A 4 -26.73 -22.07 0.52
N ASN A 5 -25.79 -21.20 0.89
CA ASN A 5 -24.36 -21.40 0.65
C ASN A 5 -23.67 -21.89 1.93
N GLN A 6 -23.16 -23.12 1.93
CA GLN A 6 -22.44 -23.70 3.08
C GLN A 6 -21.24 -22.85 3.53
N TYR A 7 -20.61 -22.13 2.61
CA TYR A 7 -19.53 -21.18 2.92
C TYR A 7 -20.04 -20.03 3.79
N GLN A 8 -21.20 -19.46 3.44
CA GLN A 8 -21.84 -18.41 4.23
C GLN A 8 -22.31 -18.96 5.59
N ASP A 9 -22.84 -20.19 5.64
CA ASP A 9 -23.30 -20.79 6.88
C ASP A 9 -22.16 -21.03 7.88
N LEU A 10 -21.01 -21.55 7.42
CA LEU A 10 -19.82 -21.71 8.26
C LEU A 10 -19.25 -20.37 8.72
N LEU A 11 -19.20 -19.38 7.83
CA LEU A 11 -18.73 -18.04 8.19
C LEU A 11 -19.67 -17.38 9.22
N ARG A 12 -20.99 -17.49 9.03
CA ARG A 12 -21.99 -16.99 9.98
C ARG A 12 -21.85 -17.66 11.34
N SER A 13 -21.63 -18.97 11.39
CA SER A 13 -21.37 -19.67 12.66
C SER A 13 -20.14 -19.12 13.39
N LYS A 14 -19.05 -18.83 12.67
CA LYS A 14 -17.86 -18.17 13.26
C LYS A 14 -18.18 -16.77 13.78
N VAL A 15 -18.97 -15.99 13.03
CA VAL A 15 -19.40 -14.65 13.43
C VAL A 15 -20.27 -14.70 14.68
N VAL A 16 -21.30 -15.55 14.72
CA VAL A 16 -22.15 -15.76 15.90
C VAL A 16 -21.32 -16.13 17.12
N SER A 17 -20.35 -17.03 16.96
CA SER A 17 -19.43 -17.40 18.04
C SER A 17 -18.58 -16.23 18.51
N ALA A 18 -18.00 -15.46 17.59
CA ALA A 18 -17.18 -14.29 17.91
C ALA A 18 -17.99 -13.22 18.65
N ILE A 19 -19.18 -12.88 18.18
CA ILE A 19 -20.05 -11.90 18.84
C ILE A 19 -20.50 -12.40 20.22
N SER A 20 -20.83 -13.69 20.35
CA SER A 20 -21.19 -14.29 21.65
C SER A 20 -20.03 -14.20 22.66
N GLN A 21 -18.79 -14.47 22.22
CA GLN A 21 -17.61 -14.35 23.05
C GLN A 21 -17.32 -12.89 23.44
N ALA A 22 -17.46 -11.95 22.49
CA ALA A 22 -17.30 -10.52 22.76
C ALA A 22 -18.31 -10.01 23.80
N ASN A 23 -19.58 -10.42 23.68
CA ASN A 23 -20.62 -10.09 24.66
C ASN A 23 -20.34 -10.71 26.04
N ALA A 24 -19.83 -11.94 26.11
CA ALA A 24 -19.43 -12.55 27.37
C ALA A 24 -18.25 -11.82 28.03
N ALA A 25 -17.28 -11.36 27.23
CA ALA A 25 -16.16 -10.55 27.70
C ALA A 25 -16.60 -9.16 28.22
N ALA A 26 -17.81 -8.68 27.85
CA ALA A 26 -18.37 -7.46 28.41
C ALA A 26 -18.56 -7.52 29.94
N GLY A 27 -18.57 -8.71 30.54
CA GLY A 27 -18.57 -8.93 31.99
C GLY A 27 -17.22 -8.66 32.68
N PHE A 28 -16.13 -8.44 31.93
CA PHE A 28 -14.84 -8.13 32.52
C PHE A 28 -14.83 -6.73 33.19
N SER A 29 -14.05 -6.58 34.26
CA SER A 29 -14.00 -5.32 35.03
C SER A 29 -13.24 -4.19 34.30
N HIS A 30 -12.27 -4.53 33.45
CA HIS A 30 -11.39 -3.55 32.80
C HIS A 30 -11.77 -3.31 31.33
N GLN A 31 -12.03 -2.04 30.97
CA GLN A 31 -12.43 -1.64 29.61
C GLN A 31 -11.38 -1.99 28.54
N GLY A 32 -10.08 -1.83 28.83
CA GLY A 32 -9.02 -2.17 27.89
C GLY A 32 -9.04 -3.64 27.47
N VAL A 33 -9.32 -4.54 28.42
CA VAL A 33 -9.40 -5.98 28.14
C VAL A 33 -10.58 -6.30 27.21
N LYS A 34 -11.71 -5.60 27.34
CA LYS A 34 -12.87 -5.76 26.46
C LYS A 34 -12.53 -5.38 25.02
N GLY A 35 -11.87 -4.23 24.85
CA GLY A 35 -11.39 -3.76 23.55
C GLY A 35 -10.49 -4.79 22.89
N THR A 36 -9.42 -5.22 23.59
CA THR A 36 -8.47 -6.19 23.06
C THR A 36 -9.12 -7.53 22.67
N VAL A 37 -10.09 -8.02 23.46
CA VAL A 37 -10.82 -9.25 23.10
C VAL A 37 -11.63 -9.05 21.81
N LEU A 38 -12.33 -7.92 21.68
CA LEU A 38 -13.11 -7.63 20.48
C LEU A 38 -12.21 -7.48 19.24
N GLU A 39 -11.10 -6.76 19.36
CA GLU A 39 -10.09 -6.60 18.30
C GLU A 39 -9.55 -7.95 17.82
N LEU A 40 -9.22 -8.85 18.76
CA LEU A 40 -8.74 -10.19 18.46
C LEU A 40 -9.80 -11.01 17.71
N LEU A 41 -11.03 -11.01 18.21
CA LEU A 41 -12.13 -11.79 17.61
C LEU A 41 -12.48 -11.29 16.21
N VAL A 42 -12.53 -9.97 15.99
CA VAL A 42 -12.77 -9.38 14.66
C VAL A 42 -11.62 -9.73 13.71
N SER A 43 -10.36 -9.62 14.15
CA SER A 43 -9.18 -9.99 13.34
C SER A 43 -9.22 -11.44 12.87
N GLN A 44 -9.70 -12.35 13.72
CA GLN A 44 -9.81 -13.79 13.41
C GLN A 44 -10.86 -14.09 12.33
N LEU A 45 -11.88 -13.23 12.16
CA LEU A 45 -12.89 -13.40 11.11
C LEU A 45 -12.30 -13.16 9.70
N PHE A 46 -11.32 -12.28 9.58
CA PHE A 46 -10.67 -11.97 8.28
C PHE A 46 -9.62 -12.98 7.88
N THR A 47 -8.81 -13.46 8.84
CA THR A 47 -7.63 -14.29 8.59
C THR A 47 -7.87 -15.47 7.62
N PRO A 48 -8.94 -16.29 7.73
CA PRO A 48 -9.14 -17.43 6.84
C PRO A 48 -9.63 -17.05 5.43
N LEU A 49 -9.99 -15.80 5.19
CA LEU A 49 -10.60 -15.32 3.95
C LEU A 49 -9.64 -14.51 3.09
N LEU A 50 -8.40 -14.32 3.57
CA LEU A 50 -7.36 -13.55 2.91
C LEU A 50 -6.29 -14.47 2.33
N PRO A 51 -5.71 -14.14 1.17
CA PRO A 51 -4.58 -14.88 0.63
C PRO A 51 -3.33 -14.73 1.51
N ALA A 52 -2.35 -15.62 1.33
CA ALA A 52 -1.16 -15.71 2.20
C ALA A 52 -0.28 -14.44 2.21
N ASP A 53 -0.33 -13.65 1.13
CA ASP A 53 0.37 -12.37 0.98
C ASP A 53 -0.31 -11.23 1.76
N VAL A 54 -1.57 -11.38 2.16
CA VAL A 54 -2.27 -10.40 3.00
C VAL A 54 -2.24 -10.84 4.46
N GLY A 55 -1.60 -10.04 5.30
CA GLY A 55 -1.56 -10.23 6.74
C GLY A 55 -2.62 -9.41 7.48
N VAL A 56 -2.89 -9.84 8.71
CA VAL A 56 -3.70 -9.10 9.70
C VAL A 56 -2.79 -8.82 10.90
N GLY A 57 -2.64 -7.55 11.27
CA GLY A 57 -1.79 -7.11 12.38
C GLY A 57 -2.39 -5.94 13.15
N THR A 58 -1.66 -5.43 14.14
CA THR A 58 -2.01 -4.24 14.94
C THR A 58 -0.73 -3.43 15.20
N GLY A 59 -0.86 -2.13 15.41
CA GLY A 59 0.29 -1.27 15.72
C GLY A 59 0.26 0.07 15.01
N GLN A 60 1.40 0.57 14.58
CA GLN A 60 1.52 1.91 14.00
C GLN A 60 1.89 1.87 12.52
N ILE A 61 1.48 2.88 11.79
CA ILE A 61 1.80 3.06 10.37
C ILE A 61 2.86 4.15 10.24
N ILE A 62 3.85 3.95 9.37
CA ILE A 62 4.94 4.89 9.11
C ILE A 62 5.00 5.26 7.63
N ASP A 63 5.37 6.51 7.33
CA ASP A 63 5.81 6.90 5.98
C ASP A 63 7.30 7.23 5.93
N SER A 64 7.93 6.97 4.79
CA SER A 64 9.37 7.17 4.58
C SER A 64 9.76 8.58 4.12
N TYR A 65 8.81 9.51 3.92
CA TYR A 65 9.14 10.88 3.54
C TYR A 65 9.37 11.75 4.77
N SER A 66 8.47 11.63 5.75
CA SER A 66 8.46 12.42 6.97
C SER A 66 8.98 11.64 8.20
N GLY A 67 8.97 10.30 8.14
CA GLY A 67 9.23 9.44 9.29
C GLY A 67 8.10 9.47 10.33
N LYS A 68 6.94 10.06 10.01
CA LYS A 68 5.81 10.19 10.91
C LYS A 68 5.19 8.82 11.20
N LEU A 69 4.87 8.61 12.48
CA LEU A 69 4.07 7.48 12.95
C LEU A 69 2.61 7.88 13.16
N SER A 70 1.69 6.97 12.87
CA SER A 70 0.28 7.11 13.24
C SER A 70 0.08 6.86 14.74
N GLY A 71 -1.14 7.11 15.25
CA GLY A 71 -1.58 6.45 16.49
C GLY A 71 -1.63 4.93 16.32
N GLN A 72 -1.87 4.22 17.41
CA GLN A 72 -2.13 2.78 17.34
C GLN A 72 -3.40 2.53 16.51
N ILE A 73 -3.32 1.56 15.61
CA ILE A 73 -4.42 1.08 14.78
C ILE A 73 -4.79 -0.32 15.27
N ASP A 74 -6.06 -0.50 15.62
CA ASP A 74 -6.59 -1.73 16.20
C ASP A 74 -6.34 -2.93 15.28
N ILE A 75 -6.75 -2.84 14.01
CA ILE A 75 -6.54 -3.88 13.00
C ILE A 75 -6.04 -3.26 11.70
N ILE A 76 -4.94 -3.82 11.18
CA ILE A 76 -4.29 -3.46 9.94
C ILE A 76 -4.35 -4.67 9.01
N LEU A 77 -4.95 -4.50 7.82
CA LEU A 77 -4.74 -5.42 6.71
C LEU A 77 -3.63 -4.89 5.82
N TYR A 78 -2.59 -5.68 5.62
CA TYR A 78 -1.39 -5.26 4.89
C TYR A 78 -0.93 -6.34 3.90
N ASN A 79 -0.32 -5.93 2.80
CA ASN A 79 0.25 -6.86 1.82
C ASN A 79 1.77 -7.00 2.02
N LYS A 80 2.18 -8.20 2.46
CA LYS A 80 3.58 -8.61 2.71
C LYS A 80 4.43 -8.59 1.45
N ALA A 81 3.81 -8.77 0.27
CA ALA A 81 4.51 -8.76 -1.02
C ALA A 81 4.82 -7.34 -1.52
N ILE A 82 4.21 -6.30 -0.94
CA ILE A 82 4.49 -4.90 -1.27
C ILE A 82 5.71 -4.42 -0.48
N LEU A 83 5.57 -4.39 0.86
CA LEU A 83 6.66 -4.12 1.79
C LEU A 83 6.43 -4.89 3.10
N PRO A 84 7.49 -5.41 3.74
CA PRO A 84 7.37 -6.07 5.03
C PRO A 84 7.23 -5.05 6.17
N PRO A 85 6.41 -5.34 7.20
CA PRO A 85 6.45 -4.60 8.45
C PRO A 85 7.66 -4.97 9.31
N ILE A 86 7.99 -4.12 10.27
CA ILE A 86 8.86 -4.49 11.39
C ILE A 86 7.96 -4.96 12.53
N LEU A 87 7.97 -6.27 12.78
CA LEU A 87 7.18 -6.90 13.82
C LEU A 87 7.97 -7.00 15.13
N MET A 88 7.37 -6.55 16.22
CA MET A 88 7.88 -6.69 17.60
C MET A 88 7.37 -7.98 18.25
N ASP A 89 6.22 -8.46 17.78
CA ASP A 89 5.57 -9.72 18.14
C ASP A 89 4.84 -10.26 16.88
N GLU A 90 4.20 -11.44 16.94
CA GLU A 90 3.60 -12.10 15.77
C GLU A 90 2.69 -11.20 14.91
N LYS A 91 1.99 -10.26 15.56
CA LYS A 91 1.02 -9.37 14.92
C LYS A 91 1.22 -7.89 15.23
N VAL A 92 2.07 -7.56 16.20
CA VAL A 92 2.27 -6.18 16.66
C VAL A 92 3.50 -5.61 15.97
N GLY A 93 3.38 -4.44 15.34
CA GLY A 93 4.54 -3.83 14.68
C GLY A 93 4.34 -2.44 14.10
N ILE A 94 5.32 -2.06 13.29
CA ILE A 94 5.32 -0.83 12.51
C ILE A 94 5.21 -1.20 11.03
N PHE A 95 4.22 -0.61 10.35
CA PHE A 95 3.82 -0.96 8.99
C PHE A 95 4.12 0.19 8.03
N PRO A 96 4.91 -0.01 6.97
CA PRO A 96 5.04 0.96 5.89
C PRO A 96 3.68 1.26 5.27
N ILE A 97 3.32 2.54 5.14
CA ILE A 97 2.01 2.98 4.64
C ILE A 97 1.67 2.38 3.27
N GLU A 98 2.65 2.12 2.40
CA GLU A 98 2.43 1.50 1.10
C GLU A 98 1.95 0.05 1.19
N SER A 99 2.35 -0.67 2.24
CA SER A 99 1.88 -2.05 2.47
C SER A 99 0.46 -2.10 3.03
N VAL A 100 -0.02 -1.01 3.65
CA VAL A 100 -1.32 -0.98 4.33
C VAL A 100 -2.46 -0.80 3.32
N LEU A 101 -3.43 -1.72 3.39
CA LEU A 101 -4.59 -1.77 2.52
C LEU A 101 -5.82 -1.23 3.23
N TYR A 102 -6.05 -1.71 4.45
CA TYR A 102 -7.17 -1.32 5.31
C TYR A 102 -6.73 -1.05 6.74
N THR A 103 -7.42 -0.10 7.37
CA THR A 103 -7.45 0.05 8.83
C THR A 103 -8.87 -0.17 9.31
N ILE A 104 -9.04 -0.96 10.36
CA ILE A 104 -10.35 -1.20 11.00
C ILE A 104 -10.25 -0.70 12.43
N GLU A 105 -10.98 0.36 12.74
CA GLU A 105 -11.16 0.85 14.10
C GLU A 105 -12.27 0.03 14.77
N VAL A 106 -12.04 -0.47 15.98
CA VAL A 106 -12.93 -1.38 16.69
C VAL A 106 -13.48 -0.72 17.95
N LYS A 107 -14.82 -0.65 18.06
CA LYS A 107 -15.49 -0.02 19.20
C LYS A 107 -16.45 -0.97 19.90
N THR A 108 -16.43 -0.98 21.23
CA THR A 108 -17.46 -1.70 22.00
C THR A 108 -18.83 -1.03 21.80
N THR A 109 -18.90 0.29 21.93
CA THR A 109 -20.11 1.08 21.65
C THR A 109 -19.76 2.28 20.80
N LEU A 110 -20.34 2.39 19.61
CA LEU A 110 -20.15 3.52 18.72
C LEU A 110 -21.11 4.66 19.11
N ASN A 111 -20.54 5.74 19.62
CA ASN A 111 -21.23 7.01 19.87
C ASN A 111 -20.62 8.12 18.98
N ALA A 112 -21.17 9.34 19.06
CA ALA A 112 -20.69 10.46 18.26
C ALA A 112 -19.21 10.83 18.52
N THR A 113 -18.74 10.70 19.76
CA THR A 113 -17.34 10.96 20.13
C THR A 113 -16.41 9.91 19.53
N GLU A 114 -16.76 8.63 19.66
CA GLU A 114 -15.96 7.53 19.09
C GLU A 114 -15.91 7.61 17.57
N LEU A 115 -17.04 7.92 16.92
CA LEU A 115 -17.08 8.13 15.48
C LEU A 115 -16.19 9.31 15.06
N LYS A 116 -16.13 10.37 15.87
CA LYS A 116 -15.24 11.50 15.63
C LYS A 116 -13.77 11.12 15.72
N MET A 117 -13.38 10.38 16.75
CA MET A 117 -12.01 9.91 16.91
C MET A 117 -11.58 9.02 15.74
N ALA A 118 -12.45 8.09 15.34
CA ALA A 118 -12.21 7.22 14.19
C ALA A 118 -12.06 8.02 12.89
N HIS A 119 -12.91 9.02 12.68
CA HIS A 119 -12.82 9.92 11.52
C HIS A 119 -11.52 10.71 11.51
N ASP A 120 -11.13 11.31 12.62
CA ASP A 120 -9.90 12.12 12.71
C ASP A 120 -8.65 11.26 12.44
N SER A 121 -8.62 10.02 12.94
CA SER A 121 -7.57 9.04 12.65
C SER A 121 -7.51 8.71 11.16
N ALA A 122 -8.64 8.38 10.55
CA ALA A 122 -8.77 8.11 9.12
C ALA A 122 -8.35 9.30 8.24
N LYS A 123 -8.80 10.51 8.61
CA LYS A 123 -8.47 11.77 7.94
C LYS A 123 -6.98 12.05 8.00
N ASN A 124 -6.35 11.83 9.17
CA ASN A 124 -4.91 12.01 9.33
C ASN A 124 -4.11 11.07 8.42
N LEU A 125 -4.49 9.78 8.33
CA LEU A 125 -3.86 8.85 7.39
C LEU A 125 -4.09 9.27 5.92
N ALA A 126 -5.29 9.75 5.60
CA ALA A 126 -5.62 10.14 4.23
C ALA A 126 -4.93 11.44 3.78
N GLN A 127 -4.69 12.38 4.68
CA GLN A 127 -4.22 13.73 4.32
C GLN A 127 -2.74 13.98 4.66
N ASN A 128 -2.20 13.30 5.67
CA ASN A 128 -0.89 13.64 6.23
C ASN A 128 0.14 12.51 6.12
N PHE A 129 -0.13 11.47 5.34
CA PHE A 129 0.82 10.40 5.04
C PHE A 129 1.09 10.36 3.54
N SER A 130 2.38 10.21 3.20
CA SER A 130 2.87 10.22 1.82
C SER A 130 3.27 8.81 1.39
N TYR A 131 3.03 8.47 0.13
CA TYR A 131 3.32 7.15 -0.42
C TYR A 131 4.48 7.22 -1.42
N ARG A 132 5.42 6.29 -1.32
CA ARG A 132 6.45 6.10 -2.36
C ARG A 132 5.83 5.54 -3.64
N PRO A 133 6.27 5.98 -4.83
CA PRO A 133 5.90 5.34 -6.07
C PRO A 133 6.39 3.88 -6.12
N GLY A 134 5.59 2.98 -6.68
CA GLY A 134 5.96 1.60 -6.89
C GLY A 134 6.14 1.19 -8.35
N LEU A 135 6.01 2.12 -9.30
CA LEU A 135 6.32 1.88 -10.70
C LEU A 135 7.65 2.50 -11.09
N LYS A 136 8.32 1.89 -12.07
CA LYS A 136 9.56 2.40 -12.66
C LYS A 136 9.36 2.78 -14.13
N GLY A 137 10.06 3.82 -14.56
CA GLY A 137 10.18 4.19 -15.97
C GLY A 137 11.15 3.27 -16.72
N GLU A 138 11.29 3.50 -18.03
CA GLU A 138 12.25 2.77 -18.88
C GLU A 138 13.72 3.01 -18.45
N ASP A 139 14.00 4.15 -17.82
CA ASP A 139 15.30 4.50 -17.25
C ASP A 139 15.56 3.83 -15.89
N GLY A 140 14.62 3.01 -15.40
CA GLY A 140 14.68 2.33 -14.11
C GLY A 140 14.43 3.22 -12.90
N LYS A 141 14.14 4.52 -13.09
CA LYS A 141 13.80 5.44 -12.00
C LYS A 141 12.34 5.32 -11.60
N GLU A 142 12.03 5.75 -10.38
CA GLU A 142 10.65 5.79 -9.89
C GLU A 142 9.80 6.71 -10.75
N LYS A 143 8.64 6.21 -11.16
CA LYS A 143 7.67 6.91 -11.97
C LYS A 143 6.46 7.21 -11.10
N HIS A 144 6.09 8.48 -10.99
CA HIS A 144 4.84 8.86 -10.34
C HIS A 144 3.63 8.25 -11.05
N HIS A 145 2.69 7.71 -10.28
CA HIS A 145 1.43 7.15 -10.74
C HIS A 145 0.35 7.38 -9.68
N THR A 146 -0.91 7.16 -10.08
CA THR A 146 -2.02 7.18 -9.13
C THR A 146 -1.89 6.04 -8.13
N ILE A 147 -2.06 6.36 -6.86
CA ILE A 147 -1.96 5.44 -5.73
C ILE A 147 -3.25 5.59 -4.92
N GLU A 148 -3.99 4.50 -4.73
CA GLU A 148 -5.21 4.49 -3.92
C GLU A 148 -4.87 4.64 -2.45
N LYS A 149 -5.47 5.57 -1.72
CA LYS A 149 -5.18 5.71 -0.29
C LYS A 149 -5.66 4.49 0.51
N VAL A 150 -5.02 4.24 1.66
CA VAL A 150 -5.52 3.26 2.63
C VAL A 150 -7.00 3.50 2.93
N ARG A 151 -7.78 2.42 3.05
CA ARG A 151 -9.21 2.50 3.35
C ARG A 151 -9.44 2.29 4.84
N SER A 152 -9.96 3.31 5.50
CA SER A 152 -10.31 3.23 6.92
C SER A 152 -11.78 2.90 7.10
N VAL A 153 -12.08 1.95 7.96
CA VAL A 153 -13.44 1.49 8.25
C VAL A 153 -13.64 1.31 9.75
N VAL A 154 -14.90 1.29 10.19
CA VAL A 154 -15.28 1.12 11.60
C VAL A 154 -16.07 -0.16 11.77
N PHE A 155 -15.72 -0.95 12.78
CA PHE A 155 -16.53 -2.04 13.30
C PHE A 155 -16.92 -1.73 14.74
N ALA A 156 -18.20 -1.89 15.08
CA ALA A 156 -18.68 -1.72 16.43
C ALA A 156 -19.57 -2.87 16.89
N LEU A 157 -19.45 -3.24 18.17
CA LEU A 157 -20.30 -4.26 18.78
C LEU A 157 -21.71 -3.71 19.07
N HIS A 158 -21.79 -2.46 19.51
CA HIS A 158 -23.04 -1.77 19.79
C HIS A 158 -23.03 -0.34 19.23
N SER A 159 -24.21 0.27 19.15
CA SER A 159 -24.40 1.69 18.84
C SER A 159 -25.29 2.31 19.92
N ASP A 160 -25.01 3.56 20.29
CA ASP A 160 -25.86 4.32 21.23
C ASP A 160 -27.14 4.88 20.56
N LEU A 161 -27.24 4.79 19.23
CA LEU A 161 -28.45 5.17 18.52
C LEU A 161 -29.58 4.17 18.83
N SER A 162 -30.64 4.67 19.47
CA SER A 162 -31.84 3.91 19.80
C SER A 162 -32.91 3.99 18.71
N GLY A 163 -33.52 2.86 18.36
CA GLY A 163 -34.61 2.76 17.38
C GLY A 163 -34.14 2.98 15.94
N ASN A 164 -35.11 3.21 15.03
CA ASN A 164 -34.87 3.21 13.58
C ASN A 164 -35.00 4.61 12.95
N LYS A 165 -34.87 5.68 13.75
CA LYS A 165 -35.01 7.07 13.26
C LYS A 165 -33.74 7.61 12.60
N LEU A 166 -32.59 7.00 12.90
CA LEU A 166 -31.29 7.43 12.40
C LEU A 166 -30.38 6.22 12.29
N ASN A 167 -29.75 6.03 11.13
CA ASN A 167 -28.68 5.05 10.95
C ASN A 167 -27.28 5.69 11.10
N GLU A 168 -26.25 4.85 11.23
CA GLU A 168 -24.87 5.30 11.37
C GLU A 168 -24.36 6.12 10.17
N ALA A 169 -24.76 5.77 8.94
CA ALA A 169 -24.38 6.54 7.76
C ALA A 169 -24.99 7.94 7.76
N GLU A 170 -26.25 8.08 8.17
CA GLU A 170 -26.91 9.37 8.36
C GLU A 170 -26.30 10.16 9.51
N ARG A 171 -25.90 9.50 10.61
CA ARG A 171 -25.15 10.14 11.70
C ARG A 171 -23.83 10.68 11.18
N TYR A 172 -23.07 9.89 10.42
CA TYR A 172 -21.82 10.32 9.82
C TYR A 172 -22.02 11.52 8.89
N ARG A 173 -23.01 11.46 7.99
CA ARG A 173 -23.34 12.58 7.09
C ARG A 173 -23.76 13.84 7.86
N LYS A 174 -24.49 13.73 8.97
CA LYS A 174 -24.85 14.89 9.80
C LYS A 174 -23.65 15.58 10.44
N LEU A 175 -22.61 14.81 10.80
CA LEU A 175 -21.41 15.34 11.45
C LEU A 175 -20.43 15.97 10.45
N TYR A 176 -20.33 15.43 9.23
CA TYR A 176 -19.30 15.83 8.25
C TYR A 176 -19.85 16.45 6.97
N GLY A 177 -21.16 16.43 6.74
CA GLY A 177 -21.80 17.04 5.58
C GLY A 177 -21.27 16.51 4.26
N GLU A 178 -20.78 17.43 3.43
CA GLU A 178 -20.23 17.18 2.08
C GLU A 178 -18.71 16.92 2.11
N ASP A 179 -18.06 16.87 3.28
CA ASP A 179 -16.65 16.50 3.36
C ASP A 179 -16.43 15.06 2.83
N ALA A 180 -15.26 14.84 2.24
CA ALA A 180 -14.88 13.51 1.76
C ALA A 180 -14.98 12.46 2.89
N ALA A 181 -15.65 11.34 2.60
CA ALA A 181 -15.80 10.25 3.56
C ALA A 181 -14.44 9.57 3.82
N HIS A 182 -13.75 10.00 4.88
CA HIS A 182 -12.49 9.39 5.33
C HIS A 182 -12.72 7.99 5.93
N ILE A 183 -13.86 7.77 6.60
CA ILE A 183 -14.34 6.43 6.92
C ILE A 183 -15.15 5.92 5.73
N ARG A 184 -14.69 4.81 5.13
CA ARG A 184 -15.28 4.21 3.93
C ARG A 184 -16.39 3.20 4.22
N ALA A 185 -16.48 2.70 5.44
CA ALA A 185 -17.54 1.80 5.85
C ALA A 185 -17.74 1.78 7.36
N ILE A 186 -18.97 1.53 7.79
CA ILE A 186 -19.38 1.41 9.19
C ILE A 186 -20.20 0.13 9.33
N CYS A 187 -19.79 -0.76 10.22
CA CYS A 187 -20.51 -1.98 10.58
C CYS A 187 -20.84 -1.95 12.07
N VAL A 188 -22.10 -2.17 12.42
CA VAL A 188 -22.55 -2.35 13.80
C VAL A 188 -23.20 -3.72 13.92
N ALA A 189 -22.62 -4.58 14.76
CA ALA A 189 -23.07 -5.95 14.95
C ALA A 189 -24.54 -6.02 15.40
N GLY A 190 -25.31 -6.89 14.74
CA GLY A 190 -26.74 -7.10 14.95
C GLY A 190 -27.61 -5.91 14.55
N LYS A 191 -27.08 -4.94 13.79
CA LYS A 191 -27.81 -3.71 13.47
C LYS A 191 -27.71 -3.29 12.02
N GLU A 192 -26.51 -3.04 11.49
CA GLU A 192 -26.36 -2.50 10.14
C GLU A 192 -24.93 -2.54 9.59
N TYR A 193 -24.83 -2.55 8.26
CA TYR A 193 -23.59 -2.30 7.51
C TYR A 193 -23.84 -1.27 6.42
N TRP A 194 -22.97 -0.26 6.39
CA TRP A 194 -22.98 0.82 5.41
C TRP A 194 -21.59 1.01 4.81
N TYR A 195 -21.51 1.27 3.51
CA TYR A 195 -20.27 1.68 2.85
C TYR A 195 -20.49 2.88 1.93
N ASP A 196 -19.47 3.72 1.82
CA ASP A 196 -19.44 4.85 0.91
C ASP A 196 -18.87 4.42 -0.45
N ASN A 197 -19.59 4.71 -1.54
CA ASN A 197 -19.11 4.50 -2.90
C ASN A 197 -18.59 5.80 -3.57
N GLY A 198 -18.46 6.89 -2.81
CA GLY A 198 -18.03 8.20 -3.28
C GLY A 198 -19.17 9.14 -3.67
N ASN A 199 -20.41 8.65 -3.76
CA ASN A 199 -21.60 9.46 -3.99
C ASN A 199 -22.71 9.16 -2.97
N TYR A 200 -22.83 7.89 -2.58
CA TYR A 200 -23.85 7.42 -1.66
C TYR A 200 -23.27 6.51 -0.60
N TRP A 201 -23.83 6.63 0.61
CA TRP A 201 -23.80 5.56 1.59
C TRP A 201 -24.80 4.49 1.19
N ILE A 202 -24.29 3.29 0.91
CA ILE A 202 -25.09 2.13 0.53
C ILE A 202 -25.23 1.22 1.75
N GLY A 203 -26.46 1.00 2.17
CA GLY A 203 -26.80 0.12 3.28
C GLY A 203 -27.10 -1.28 2.79
N PHE A 204 -26.64 -2.27 3.54
CA PHE A 204 -27.05 -3.66 3.37
C PHE A 204 -28.30 -3.93 4.23
N LYS A 205 -29.28 -4.64 3.67
CA LYS A 205 -30.50 -5.04 4.39
C LYS A 205 -30.39 -6.51 4.76
N ASP A 206 -30.39 -6.79 6.05
CA ASP A 206 -30.16 -8.14 6.57
C ASP A 206 -31.32 -9.08 6.27
N GLY A 207 -30.99 -10.31 5.88
CA GLY A 207 -31.94 -11.40 5.72
C GLY A 207 -31.88 -12.43 6.87
N GLN A 208 -30.75 -12.52 7.57
CA GLN A 208 -30.47 -13.40 8.70
C GLN A 208 -29.57 -12.69 9.72
N ASP A 209 -29.47 -13.27 10.92
CA ASP A 209 -28.59 -12.77 11.99
C ASP A 209 -27.14 -12.61 11.49
N PHE A 210 -26.60 -11.40 11.70
CA PHE A 210 -25.22 -11.02 11.40
C PHE A 210 -24.83 -11.03 9.92
N ASP A 211 -25.79 -11.05 8.99
CA ASP A 211 -25.48 -10.93 7.56
C ASP A 211 -24.80 -9.58 7.24
N GLU A 212 -25.01 -8.53 8.04
CA GLU A 212 -24.30 -7.25 7.92
C GLU A 212 -22.80 -7.39 8.16
N ILE A 213 -22.38 -8.27 9.08
CA ILE A 213 -20.96 -8.55 9.34
C ILE A 213 -20.37 -9.36 8.17
N LEU A 214 -21.12 -10.29 7.61
CA LEU A 214 -20.71 -11.02 6.41
C LEU A 214 -20.55 -10.07 5.22
N ALA A 215 -21.46 -9.11 5.07
CA ALA A 215 -21.39 -8.06 4.06
C ALA A 215 -20.21 -7.13 4.28
N PHE A 216 -19.92 -6.74 5.53
CA PHE A 216 -18.73 -5.97 5.91
C PHE A 216 -17.43 -6.67 5.51
N ILE A 217 -17.29 -7.94 5.91
CA ILE A 217 -16.15 -8.78 5.53
C ILE A 217 -16.05 -8.86 4.00
N GLY A 218 -17.16 -9.15 3.33
CA GLY A 218 -17.24 -9.21 1.87
C GLY A 218 -16.80 -7.92 1.20
N GLY A 219 -17.25 -6.76 1.68
CA GLY A 219 -16.87 -5.45 1.16
C GLY A 219 -15.36 -5.20 1.25
N VAL A 220 -14.75 -5.53 2.38
CA VAL A 220 -13.29 -5.44 2.56
C VAL A 220 -12.57 -6.43 1.63
N THR A 221 -12.95 -7.72 1.63
CA THR A 221 -12.28 -8.77 0.84
C THR A 221 -12.46 -8.58 -0.68
N ASN A 222 -13.55 -7.96 -1.11
CA ASN A 222 -13.81 -7.72 -2.54
C ASN A 222 -12.96 -6.56 -3.08
N THR A 223 -12.47 -5.68 -2.21
CA THR A 223 -11.96 -4.38 -2.67
C THR A 223 -10.54 -4.04 -2.18
N TYR A 224 -9.95 -4.80 -1.26
CA TYR A 224 -8.52 -4.65 -0.90
C TYR A 224 -7.56 -4.79 -2.09
N ARG A 225 -7.92 -5.62 -3.08
CA ARG A 225 -7.05 -5.92 -4.23
C ARG A 225 -6.84 -4.71 -5.14
N GLU A 226 -7.85 -3.87 -5.26
CA GLU A 226 -7.75 -2.60 -6.01
C GLU A 226 -6.71 -1.69 -5.33
N VAL A 227 -6.82 -1.51 -4.00
CA VAL A 227 -5.85 -0.75 -3.22
C VAL A 227 -4.44 -1.33 -3.40
N SER A 228 -4.30 -2.65 -3.24
CA SER A 228 -3.02 -3.36 -3.37
C SER A 228 -2.39 -3.19 -4.75
N THR A 229 -3.19 -3.32 -5.82
CA THR A 229 -2.69 -3.24 -7.20
C THR A 229 -2.18 -1.83 -7.53
N SER A 230 -2.82 -0.80 -6.98
CA SER A 230 -2.40 0.59 -7.17
C SER A 230 -1.01 0.91 -6.60
N ARG A 231 -0.46 0.07 -5.69
CA ARG A 231 0.81 0.33 -4.99
C ARG A 231 2.05 0.05 -5.83
N GLY A 232 1.98 -0.88 -6.78
CA GLY A 232 3.18 -1.37 -7.47
C GLY A 232 4.17 -2.05 -6.52
N GLN A 233 5.46 -1.83 -6.74
CA GLN A 233 6.59 -2.38 -5.98
C GLN A 233 7.52 -1.26 -5.48
N PRO A 234 7.11 -0.50 -4.45
CA PRO A 234 7.94 0.55 -3.87
C PRO A 234 9.22 -0.05 -3.26
N CYS A 235 10.31 0.71 -3.28
CA CYS A 235 11.59 0.23 -2.80
C CYS A 235 11.66 0.22 -1.26
N LEU A 236 11.90 -0.95 -0.65
CA LEU A 236 12.17 -1.06 0.80
C LEU A 236 13.35 -0.19 1.24
N GLY A 237 14.29 0.08 0.32
CA GLY A 237 15.44 0.96 0.54
C GLY A 237 15.08 2.32 1.15
N HIS A 238 13.91 2.88 0.86
CA HIS A 238 13.46 4.15 1.44
C HIS A 238 13.26 4.12 2.96
N TYR A 239 13.11 2.93 3.55
CA TYR A 239 12.93 2.76 5.00
C TYR A 239 14.19 2.29 5.71
N VAL A 240 15.14 1.66 4.99
CA VAL A 240 16.29 0.97 5.62
C VAL A 240 17.65 1.55 5.23
N ILE A 241 17.75 2.24 4.09
CA ILE A 241 19.00 2.87 3.66
C ILE A 241 19.05 4.28 4.28
N PRO A 242 20.05 4.56 5.14
CA PRO A 242 20.21 5.90 5.71
C PRO A 242 20.65 6.90 4.63
N GLU A 243 20.42 8.18 4.88
CA GLU A 243 20.89 9.24 4.00
C GLU A 243 22.42 9.20 3.85
N ALA A 244 22.88 9.09 2.60
CA ALA A 244 24.29 9.01 2.29
C ALA A 244 24.92 10.42 2.34
N ARG A 245 26.00 10.58 3.10
CA ARG A 245 26.79 11.84 3.13
C ARG A 245 27.70 12.03 1.90
N GLY A 246 27.81 10.99 1.07
CA GLY A 246 28.66 10.96 -0.11
C GLY A 246 28.88 9.53 -0.58
N PHE A 247 29.26 9.37 -1.84
CA PHE A 247 29.60 8.08 -2.43
C PHE A 247 31.11 7.98 -2.61
N ILE A 248 31.69 6.93 -2.06
CA ILE A 248 33.09 6.58 -2.32
C ILE A 248 33.09 5.52 -3.42
N THR A 249 33.93 5.69 -4.44
CA THR A 249 34.01 4.74 -5.55
C THR A 249 35.34 4.02 -5.53
N THR A 250 35.31 2.73 -5.86
CA THR A 250 36.51 1.95 -6.17
C THR A 250 36.25 1.26 -7.49
N LYS A 251 37.19 1.36 -8.41
CA LYS A 251 37.05 0.77 -9.74
C LYS A 251 36.99 -0.76 -9.60
N SER A 252 35.82 -1.35 -9.85
CA SER A 252 35.65 -2.81 -9.77
C SER A 252 36.39 -3.55 -10.88
N LYS A 253 36.36 -3.00 -12.11
CA LYS A 253 37.08 -3.56 -13.26
C LYS A 253 37.34 -2.50 -14.32
N ASN A 254 38.31 -2.77 -15.20
CA ASN A 254 38.44 -2.04 -16.45
C ASN A 254 37.32 -2.50 -17.38
N VAL A 255 36.40 -1.58 -17.69
CA VAL A 255 35.36 -1.82 -18.70
C VAL A 255 35.86 -1.20 -20.02
N PRO A 256 35.89 -1.96 -21.13
CA PRO A 256 36.20 -1.39 -22.44
C PRO A 256 35.26 -0.22 -22.75
N SER A 257 35.84 0.90 -23.15
CA SER A 257 35.13 2.14 -23.44
C SER A 257 35.67 2.75 -24.72
N VAL A 258 34.82 3.41 -25.49
CA VAL A 258 35.18 4.14 -26.69
C VAL A 258 35.43 5.59 -26.34
N ALA A 259 36.57 6.13 -26.77
CA ALA A 259 36.83 7.56 -26.70
C ALA A 259 36.00 8.28 -27.76
N LEU A 260 35.30 9.34 -27.37
CA LEU A 260 34.50 10.18 -28.24
C LEU A 260 35.06 11.60 -28.22
N THR A 261 34.99 12.28 -29.35
CA THR A 261 35.34 13.69 -29.49
C THR A 261 34.14 14.45 -30.04
N CYS A 262 33.85 15.63 -29.49
CA CYS A 262 32.82 16.50 -30.04
C CYS A 262 33.32 17.10 -31.36
N GLU A 263 32.52 16.96 -32.41
CA GLU A 263 32.85 17.46 -33.75
C GLU A 263 32.91 19.01 -33.81
N ASN A 264 32.25 19.71 -32.86
CA ASN A 264 32.17 21.18 -32.84
C ASN A 264 33.21 21.84 -31.92
N CYS A 265 33.34 21.38 -30.67
CA CYS A 265 34.19 22.04 -29.68
C CYS A 265 35.44 21.22 -29.29
N GLY A 266 35.61 20.01 -29.84
CA GLY A 266 36.79 19.17 -29.61
C GLY A 266 36.87 18.53 -28.22
N ILE A 267 35.89 18.74 -27.33
CA ILE A 267 35.92 18.12 -26.01
C ILE A 267 35.89 16.59 -26.13
N GLU A 268 36.71 15.92 -25.31
CA GLU A 268 36.82 14.47 -25.28
C GLU A 268 36.00 13.87 -24.15
N GLY A 269 35.45 12.68 -24.39
CA GLY A 269 34.70 11.89 -23.43
C GLY A 269 34.92 10.39 -23.63
N LYS A 270 34.40 9.59 -22.70
CA LYS A 270 34.41 8.12 -22.83
C LYS A 270 32.99 7.60 -22.72
N MET A 271 32.63 6.67 -23.60
CA MET A 271 31.35 5.98 -23.60
C MET A 271 31.57 4.48 -23.47
N THR A 272 30.73 3.80 -22.69
CA THR A 272 30.65 2.34 -22.68
C THR A 272 29.43 1.93 -23.51
N PRO A 273 29.58 1.67 -24.83
CA PRO A 273 28.44 1.37 -25.68
C PRO A 273 27.79 0.04 -25.29
N ASN A 274 26.45 0.02 -25.32
CA ASN A 274 25.65 -1.19 -25.23
C ASN A 274 24.64 -1.18 -26.38
N ILE A 275 24.71 -2.19 -27.24
CA ILE A 275 23.91 -2.27 -28.47
C ILE A 275 22.76 -3.29 -28.37
N GLY A 276 22.39 -3.70 -27.15
CA GLY A 276 21.44 -4.82 -26.94
C GLY A 276 22.10 -6.19 -27.16
N PRO A 277 21.42 -7.31 -26.92
CA PRO A 277 22.01 -8.65 -26.85
C PRO A 277 22.42 -9.20 -28.23
N MET A 278 23.46 -8.62 -28.82
CA MET A 278 23.95 -8.94 -30.17
C MET A 278 25.46 -9.15 -30.19
N ASP A 279 25.92 -10.05 -31.06
CA ASP A 279 27.32 -10.24 -31.41
C ASP A 279 27.56 -9.59 -32.78
N ILE A 280 28.39 -8.54 -32.83
CA ILE A 280 28.65 -7.79 -34.07
C ILE A 280 30.04 -7.16 -34.05
N THR A 281 30.62 -7.01 -35.24
CA THR A 281 31.82 -6.20 -35.45
C THR A 281 31.46 -4.98 -36.28
N ILE A 282 31.72 -3.79 -35.74
CA ILE A 282 31.47 -2.51 -36.42
C ILE A 282 32.80 -1.96 -36.93
N ASN A 283 32.88 -1.71 -38.24
CA ASN A 283 34.00 -1.01 -38.87
C ASN A 283 33.54 0.42 -39.21
N GLY A 284 34.14 1.44 -38.60
CA GLY A 284 33.76 2.84 -38.77
C GLY A 284 33.83 3.61 -37.47
N ALA A 285 33.01 4.65 -37.32
CA ALA A 285 32.90 5.44 -36.08
C ALA A 285 31.62 5.09 -35.32
N ILE A 286 31.68 5.18 -34.00
CA ILE A 286 30.54 5.05 -33.10
C ILE A 286 30.14 6.44 -32.63
N SER A 287 28.87 6.79 -32.76
CA SER A 287 28.33 8.06 -32.29
C SER A 287 27.47 7.86 -31.04
N SER A 288 27.54 8.82 -30.12
CA SER A 288 26.67 8.88 -28.94
C SER A 288 25.25 9.29 -29.32
N LYS A 289 24.26 8.75 -28.61
CA LYS A 289 22.87 9.24 -28.66
C LYS A 289 22.72 10.55 -27.87
N GLU A 290 23.51 10.73 -26.82
CA GLU A 290 23.55 11.96 -26.03
C GLU A 290 24.45 13.00 -26.69
N PRO A 291 24.01 14.27 -26.80
CA PRO A 291 24.79 15.34 -27.40
C PRO A 291 25.94 15.79 -26.49
N CYS A 292 26.86 16.58 -27.04
CA CYS A 292 27.96 17.17 -26.29
C CYS A 292 27.43 18.03 -25.13
N PRO A 293 27.90 17.84 -23.89
CA PRO A 293 27.41 18.61 -22.73
C PRO A 293 27.82 20.09 -22.76
N ASN A 294 28.77 20.49 -23.61
CA ASN A 294 29.27 21.86 -23.67
C ASN A 294 28.62 22.70 -24.79
N CYS A 295 28.31 22.10 -25.93
CA CYS A 295 27.80 22.84 -27.10
C CYS A 295 26.69 22.12 -27.86
N GLU A 296 26.14 21.04 -27.30
CA GLU A 296 25.09 20.20 -27.89
C GLU A 296 25.45 19.53 -29.23
N GLY A 297 26.69 19.69 -29.70
CA GLY A 297 27.20 19.07 -30.92
C GLY A 297 27.31 17.54 -30.84
N LYS A 298 27.41 16.88 -31.99
CA LYS A 298 27.55 15.42 -32.07
C LYS A 298 28.88 14.94 -31.47
N MET A 299 28.85 13.83 -30.74
CA MET A 299 30.03 13.15 -30.22
C MET A 299 30.26 11.82 -30.95
N SER A 300 31.42 11.66 -31.57
CA SER A 300 31.77 10.50 -32.38
C SER A 300 33.17 9.98 -32.03
N SER A 301 33.37 8.67 -32.17
CA SER A 301 34.68 8.05 -32.04
C SER A 301 35.53 8.24 -33.29
N LYS A 302 36.82 7.94 -33.19
CA LYS A 302 37.64 7.71 -34.39
C LYS A 302 37.13 6.47 -35.15
N ASN A 303 37.45 6.43 -36.44
CA ASN A 303 37.25 5.22 -37.23
C ASN A 303 38.09 4.07 -36.69
N GLY A 304 37.51 2.89 -36.61
CA GLY A 304 38.18 1.69 -36.13
C GLY A 304 37.29 0.46 -36.25
N THR A 305 37.81 -0.66 -35.76
CA THR A 305 37.08 -1.92 -35.63
C THR A 305 36.68 -2.11 -34.17
N TYR A 306 35.37 -2.19 -33.91
CA TYR A 306 34.79 -2.38 -32.58
C TYR A 306 34.06 -3.71 -32.52
N VAL A 307 34.50 -4.61 -31.64
CA VAL A 307 33.94 -5.96 -31.50
C VAL A 307 33.03 -6.00 -30.28
N PHE A 308 31.77 -6.37 -30.50
CA PHE A 308 30.76 -6.54 -29.46
C PHE A 308 30.40 -8.01 -29.31
N LYS A 309 30.30 -8.45 -28.05
CA LYS A 309 29.73 -9.76 -27.67
C LYS A 309 28.63 -9.55 -26.63
N ASN A 310 27.47 -10.14 -26.89
CA ASN A 310 26.24 -9.98 -26.11
C ASN A 310 25.98 -8.50 -25.77
N GLY A 311 26.15 -7.64 -26.76
CA GLY A 311 25.93 -6.20 -26.66
C GLY A 311 27.04 -5.37 -26.04
N LYS A 312 28.07 -5.98 -25.46
CA LYS A 312 29.16 -5.28 -24.77
C LYS A 312 30.40 -5.21 -25.65
N LEU A 313 31.04 -4.06 -25.67
CA LEU A 313 32.35 -3.92 -26.30
C LEU A 313 33.36 -4.82 -25.58
N VAL A 314 34.01 -5.71 -26.33
CA VAL A 314 35.04 -6.63 -25.82
C VAL A 314 36.42 -6.33 -26.38
N ASP A 315 36.50 -5.73 -27.56
CA ASP A 315 37.76 -5.32 -28.19
C ASP A 315 37.53 -4.09 -29.09
N SER A 316 38.55 -3.25 -29.23
CA SER A 316 38.54 -2.12 -30.14
C SER A 316 39.94 -1.84 -30.68
N LYS A 317 40.07 -1.76 -32.00
CA LYS A 317 41.31 -1.35 -32.69
C LYS A 317 41.04 -0.07 -33.47
N LEU A 318 41.75 1.00 -33.13
CA LEU A 318 41.67 2.25 -33.86
C LEU A 318 42.46 2.11 -35.18
N GLY A 319 41.90 2.69 -36.25
CA GLY A 319 42.57 2.84 -37.53
C GLY A 319 43.52 4.03 -37.55
#